data_AF-A0A4S0QY65-F1
#
_entry.id   AF-A0A4S0QY65-F1
#
_cell.length_a   1.000
_cell.length_b   1.000
_cell.length_c   1.000
_cell.angle_alpha   90.00
_cell.angle_beta   90.00
_cell.angle_gamma   90.00
#
_symmetry.space_group_name_H-M   'P 1'
#
loop_
_entity.id
_entity.type
_entity.pdbx_description
1 polymer ?
#
loop_
_entity_poly.entity_id
_entity_poly.type
_entity_poly.pdbx_seq_one_letter_code
_entity_poly.pdbx_strand_id
1 'polypeptide(L)' 'MTVSQNNSEGRARSSRMLRTALGAEIARLLDDPVVVEVMLNPDGRIWVDRLTEGLAETGKVL' A
#
# COMPACT_ATOMS: atom_id res chain seq x y z
N MET A 1 26.38 -0.60 -16.54
CA MET A 1 24.95 -0.57 -16.21
C MET A 1 24.71 0.67 -15.37
N THR A 2 23.99 1.67 -15.88
CA THR A 2 23.75 2.93 -15.16
C THR A 2 22.60 2.70 -14.18
N VAL A 3 22.90 2.72 -12.88
CA VAL A 3 21.87 2.78 -11.84
C VAL A 3 21.17 4.12 -12.01
N SER A 4 19.91 4.10 -12.47
CA SER A 4 19.06 5.29 -12.42
C SER A 4 19.02 5.77 -10.97
N GLN A 5 19.60 6.94 -10.71
CA GLN A 5 19.40 7.62 -9.44
C GLN A 5 17.91 7.93 -9.35
N ASN A 6 17.21 7.04 -8.65
CA ASN A 6 15.79 7.03 -8.46
C ASN A 6 15.39 8.39 -7.88
N ASN A 7 14.51 9.13 -8.55
CA ASN A 7 14.00 10.42 -8.06
C ASN A 7 13.24 10.19 -6.74
N SER A 8 13.97 10.18 -5.63
CA SER A 8 13.51 9.81 -4.30
C SER A 8 12.44 10.78 -3.81
N GLU A 9 12.61 12.07 -4.08
CA GLU A 9 11.62 13.11 -3.82
C GLU A 9 10.35 12.92 -4.66
N GLY A 10 10.51 12.60 -5.94
CA GLY A 10 9.41 12.27 -6.84
C GLY A 10 8.60 11.08 -6.31
N ARG A 11 9.26 10.00 -5.90
CA ARG A 11 8.61 8.84 -5.28
C ARG A 11 7.92 9.18 -3.96
N ALA A 12 8.57 9.95 -3.09
CA ALA A 12 7.98 10.37 -1.82
C ALA A 12 6.73 11.24 -2.04
N ARG A 13 6.77 12.14 -3.03
CA ARG A 13 5.61 12.95 -3.43
C ARG A 13 4.49 12.09 -3.99
N SER A 14 4.77 11.17 -4.91
CA SER A 14 3.77 10.26 -5.48
C SER A 14 3.15 9.35 -4.42
N SER A 15 3.96 8.80 -3.51
CA SER A 15 3.46 7.99 -2.38
C SER A 15 2.50 8.79 -1.50
N ARG A 16 2.86 10.04 -1.16
CA ARG A 16 1.99 10.93 -0.38
C ARG A 16 0.68 11.22 -1.10
N MET A 17 0.73 11.52 -2.41
CA MET A 17 -0.47 11.76 -3.22
C MET A 17 -1.39 10.54 -3.28
N LEU A 18 -0.82 9.35 -3.49
CA LEU A 18 -1.58 8.10 -3.52
C LEU A 18 -2.24 7.80 -2.16
N ARG A 19 -1.53 8.00 -1.04
CA ARG A 19 -2.10 7.85 0.31
C ARG A 19 -3.30 8.77 0.54
N THR A 20 -3.26 10.00 0.04
CA THR A 20 -4.42 10.92 0.09
C THR A 20 -5.56 10.42 -0.79
N ALA A 21 -5.27 10.00 -2.03
CA ALA A 21 -6.28 9.58 -3.00
C ALA A 21 -7.00 8.27 -2.61
N LEU A 22 -6.26 7.33 -2.00
CA LEU A 22 -6.77 6.00 -1.63
C LEU A 22 -7.56 6.00 -0.30
N GLY A 23 -7.59 7.11 0.42
CA GLY A 23 -8.37 7.28 1.65
C GLY A 23 -7.73 6.69 2.90
N ALA A 24 -8.37 6.98 4.04
CA ALA A 24 -7.79 6.73 5.37
C ALA A 24 -7.60 5.24 5.71
N GLU A 25 -8.47 4.35 5.20
CA GLU A 25 -8.37 2.91 5.50
C GLU A 25 -7.12 2.30 4.86
N ILE A 26 -6.90 2.53 3.56
CA ILE A 26 -5.69 2.04 2.88
C ILE A 26 -4.44 2.72 3.45
N ALA A 27 -4.51 4.02 3.77
CA ALA A 27 -3.37 4.72 4.38
C ALA A 27 -2.94 4.08 5.71
N ARG A 28 -3.90 3.67 6.56
CA ARG A 28 -3.61 2.96 7.83
C ARG A 28 -2.95 1.61 7.60
N LEU A 29 -3.40 0.85 6.61
CA LEU A 29 -2.77 -0.44 6.27
C LEU A 29 -1.34 -0.25 5.78
N LEU A 30 -1.08 0.79 5.00
CA LEU A 30 0.26 1.14 4.52
C LEU A 30 1.18 1.74 5.61
N ASP A 31 0.65 2.06 6.78
CA ASP A 31 1.41 2.53 7.96
C ASP A 31 1.67 1.39 8.97
N ASP A 32 1.02 0.24 8.81
CA ASP A 32 1.20 -0.92 9.68
C ASP A 32 2.56 -1.60 9.39
N PRO A 33 3.49 -1.63 10.36
CA PRO A 33 4.83 -2.17 10.15
C PRO A 33 4.86 -3.67 9.87
N VAL A 34 3.77 -4.41 10.15
CA VAL A 34 3.70 -5.84 9.84
C VAL A 34 3.10 -6.13 8.46
N VAL A 35 2.53 -5.12 7.78
CA VAL A 35 1.97 -5.26 6.43
C VAL A 35 3.06 -5.06 5.38
N VAL A 36 3.18 -6.03 4.49
CA VAL A 36 4.14 -6.05 3.37
C VAL A 36 3.51 -5.48 2.10
N GLU A 37 2.25 -5.84 1.84
CA GLU A 37 1.52 -5.44 0.64
C GLU A 37 0.05 -5.19 0.96
N VAL A 38 -0.56 -4.20 0.27
CA VAL A 38 -2.00 -3.91 0.29
C VAL A 38 -2.54 -4.06 -1.12
N MET A 39 -3.55 -4.89 -1.30
CA MET A 39 -4.20 -5.14 -2.58
C MET A 39 -5.66 -4.70 -2.52
N LEU A 40 -6.06 -3.84 -3.45
CA LEU A 40 -7.46 -3.54 -3.73
C LEU A 40 -7.89 -4.36 -4.95
N ASN A 41 -8.73 -5.36 -4.73
CA ASN A 41 -9.21 -6.21 -5.81
C ASN A 41 -10.34 -5.53 -6.60
N PRO A 42 -10.60 -5.95 -7.86
CA PRO A 42 -11.68 -5.38 -8.67
C PRO A 42 -13.09 -5.53 -8.10
N ASP A 43 -13.29 -6.47 -7.16
CA ASP A 43 -14.54 -6.67 -6.42
C ASP A 43 -14.69 -5.68 -5.24
N GLY A 44 -13.76 -4.74 -5.08
CA GLY A 44 -13.75 -3.74 -4.02
C GLY A 44 -13.14 -4.24 -2.71
N ARG A 45 -12.80 -5.52 -2.58
CA ARG A 45 -12.25 -6.06 -1.32
C ARG A 45 -10.78 -5.71 -1.15
N ILE A 46 -10.41 -5.43 0.10
CA ILE A 46 -9.03 -5.15 0.48
C ILE A 46 -8.39 -6.38 1.12
N TRP A 47 -7.26 -6.79 0.55
CA TRP A 47 -6.40 -7.86 1.05
C TRP A 47 -5.06 -7.29 1.50
N VAL A 48 -4.43 -7.94 2.47
CA VAL A 48 -3.10 -7.60 2.94
C VAL A 48 -2.23 -8.84 3.06
N ASP A 49 -0.96 -8.71 2.69
CA ASP A 49 0.07 -9.70 3.05
C ASP A 49 0.83 -9.18 4.28
N ARG A 50 0.97 -10.04 5.30
CA ARG A 50 1.60 -9.71 6.58
C ARG A 50 2.81 -10.61 6.83
N LEU A 51 3.86 -10.06 7.42
CA LEU A 51 5.17 -10.71 7.61
C LEU A 51 5.12 -12.12 8.23
N THR A 52 4.14 -12.41 9.08
CA THR A 52 4.02 -13.70 9.79
C THR A 52 2.69 -14.42 9.58
N GLU A 53 1.69 -13.75 9.00
CA GLU A 53 0.34 -14.28 8.83
C GLU A 53 0.03 -14.64 7.37
N GLY A 54 0.84 -14.14 6.42
CA GLY A 54 0.60 -14.30 5.00
C GLY A 54 -0.57 -13.44 4.50
N LEU A 55 -1.16 -13.88 3.39
CA LEU A 55 -2.23 -13.17 2.69
C LEU A 55 -3.58 -13.37 3.40
N ALA A 56 -4.23 -12.26 3.79
CA ALA A 56 -5.51 -12.26 4.48
C ALA A 56 -6.46 -11.16 3.97
N GLU A 57 -7.76 -11.46 3.95
CA GLU A 57 -8.81 -10.48 3.71
C GLU A 57 -9.01 -9.60 4.95
N THR A 58 -9.12 -8.28 4.76
CA THR A 58 -9.27 -7.32 5.87
C THR A 58 -10.71 -7.16 6.37
N GLY A 59 -11.68 -7.70 5.62
CA GLY A 59 -13.11 -7.44 5.81
C GLY A 59 -13.54 -6.01 5.42
N LYS A 60 -12.65 -5.22 4.81
CA LYS A 60 -12.92 -3.86 4.32
C LYS A 60 -13.19 -3.86 2.82
N VAL A 61 -14.09 -2.96 2.40
CA VAL A 61 -14.44 -2.73 0.99
C VAL A 61 -14.40 -1.23 0.67
N LEU A 62 -14.04 -0.87 -0.56
CA LEU A 62 -14.10 0.48 -1.12
C LEU A 62 -15.25 0.67 -2.10
#